data_AF-A0A3C1SEY8-F1
#
_entry.id   AF-A0A3C1SEY8-F1
#
_cell.length_a   1.000
_cell.length_b   1.000
_cell.length_c   1.000
_cell.angle_alpha   90.00
_cell.angle_beta   90.00
_cell.angle_gamma   90.00
#
_symmetry.space_group_name_H-M   'P 1'
#
loop_
_entity.id
_entity.type
_entity.pdbx_description
1 polymer ?
#
loop_
_entity_poly.entity_id
_entity_poly.type
_entity_poly.pdbx_seq_one_letter_code
_entity_poly.pdbx_strand_id
1 'polypeptide(L)'
;MNKIEIPEFAGYEDEAVFWDNLDTASSMEDDGEWFQFKTVPGRAMRVAILPDLAKELMRLARDQEISVETLVNVFLVERIRQPSDMYSSKA
;
A
#
# COMPACT_ATOMS: atom_id res chain seq x y z
N MET A 1 -5.63 -16.28 -26.87
CA MET A 1 -6.39 -15.32 -26.06
C MET A 1 -7.88 -15.58 -26.27
N ASN A 2 -8.52 -16.29 -25.34
CA ASN A 2 -9.98 -16.45 -25.37
C ASN A 2 -10.60 -15.17 -24.82
N LYS A 3 -11.31 -14.44 -25.67
CA LYS A 3 -12.02 -13.23 -25.30
C LYS A 3 -13.29 -13.63 -24.55
N ILE A 4 -13.43 -13.21 -23.31
CA ILE A 4 -14.64 -13.45 -22.53
C ILE A 4 -15.72 -12.54 -23.13
N GLU A 5 -16.71 -13.15 -23.78
CA GLU A 5 -17.89 -12.44 -24.30
C GLU A 5 -18.92 -12.35 -23.19
N ILE A 6 -19.14 -11.14 -22.68
CA ILE A 6 -20.14 -10.88 -21.64
C ILE A 6 -21.50 -10.69 -22.32
N PRO A 7 -22.51 -11.55 -22.05
CA PRO A 7 -23.84 -11.43 -22.64
C PRO A 7 -24.64 -10.29 -22.00
N GLU A 8 -25.73 -9.86 -22.65
CA GLU A 8 -26.71 -8.97 -22.01
C GLU A 8 -27.58 -9.79 -21.04
N PHE A 9 -27.55 -9.41 -19.75
CA PHE A 9 -28.28 -10.12 -18.70
C PHE A 9 -29.71 -9.55 -18.54
N ALA A 10 -30.68 -10.44 -18.34
CA ALA A 10 -32.06 -10.05 -18.07
C ALA A 10 -32.26 -9.53 -16.63
N GLY A 11 -31.33 -9.81 -15.72
CA GLY A 11 -31.35 -9.34 -14.34
C GLY A 11 -30.08 -9.69 -13.55
N TYR A 12 -30.00 -9.16 -12.33
CA TYR A 12 -28.83 -9.30 -11.45
C TYR A 12 -28.54 -10.75 -11.03
N GLU A 13 -29.58 -11.58 -10.89
CA GLU A 13 -29.43 -13.00 -10.54
C GLU A 13 -28.75 -13.80 -11.65
N ASP A 14 -29.08 -13.51 -12.92
CA ASP A 14 -28.47 -14.18 -14.08
C ASP A 14 -27.00 -13.76 -14.26
N GLU A 15 -26.68 -12.49 -13.97
CA GLU A 15 -25.31 -11.99 -13.97
C GLU A 15 -24.45 -12.66 -12.88
N ALA A 16 -25.00 -12.84 -11.67
CA ALA A 16 -24.30 -13.52 -10.58
C ALA A 16 -23.99 -14.98 -10.93
N VAL A 17 -24.96 -15.70 -11.52
CA VAL A 17 -24.76 -17.09 -11.97
C VAL A 17 -23.69 -17.18 -13.07
N PHE A 18 -23.60 -16.18 -13.95
CA PHE A 18 -22.55 -16.12 -14.96
C PHE A 18 -21.16 -15.96 -14.31
N TRP A 19 -20.99 -14.99 -13.39
CA TRP A 19 -19.71 -14.78 -12.73
C TRP A 19 -19.27 -15.95 -11.85
N ASP A 20 -20.20 -16.65 -11.19
CA ASP A 20 -19.90 -17.80 -10.35
C ASP A 20 -19.42 -19.03 -11.15
N ASN A 21 -19.86 -19.16 -12.41
CA ASN A 21 -19.50 -20.28 -13.28
C ASN A 21 -18.41 -19.95 -14.30
N LEU A 22 -17.99 -18.69 -14.40
CA LEU A 22 -16.98 -18.26 -15.35
C LEU A 22 -15.58 -18.61 -14.85
N ASP A 23 -14.96 -19.61 -15.48
CA ASP A 23 -13.55 -19.92 -15.28
C ASP A 23 -12.66 -18.99 -16.12
N THR A 24 -12.10 -17.98 -15.47
CA THR A 24 -11.20 -17.00 -16.09
C THR A 24 -9.76 -17.51 -16.21
N ALA A 25 -9.42 -18.68 -15.64
CA ALA A 25 -8.05 -19.19 -15.62
C ALA A 25 -7.50 -19.41 -17.04
N SER A 26 -8.35 -19.79 -17.99
CA SER A 26 -7.94 -20.01 -19.39
C SER A 26 -7.72 -18.71 -20.19
N SER A 27 -8.18 -17.57 -19.67
CA SER A 27 -8.04 -16.24 -20.27
C SER A 27 -6.94 -15.40 -19.61
N MET A 28 -6.42 -15.82 -18.46
CA MET A 28 -5.26 -15.20 -17.81
C MET A 28 -3.99 -15.87 -18.34
N GLU A 29 -3.11 -15.10 -18.97
CA GLU A 29 -1.79 -15.62 -19.35
C GLU A 29 -1.02 -15.95 -18.05
N ASP A 30 -0.55 -17.19 -17.92
CA ASP A 30 0.36 -17.58 -16.83
C ASP A 30 1.77 -17.07 -17.18
N ASP A 31 1.94 -15.75 -17.08
CA ASP A 31 3.21 -15.04 -17.28
C ASP A 31 4.13 -15.11 -16.05
N GLY A 32 3.69 -15.79 -14.99
CA GLY A 32 4.39 -15.87 -13.70
C GLY A 32 4.34 -14.58 -12.87
N GLU A 33 3.67 -13.53 -13.34
CA GLU A 33 3.42 -12.28 -12.60
C GLU A 33 2.09 -12.38 -11.83
N TRP A 34 1.91 -13.48 -11.09
CA TRP A 34 0.91 -13.54 -10.03
C TRP A 34 1.27 -12.44 -9.02
N PHE A 35 0.46 -11.36 -8.95
CA PHE A 35 0.63 -10.18 -8.08
C PHE A 35 1.71 -10.36 -7.00
N GLN A 36 2.97 -10.14 -7.38
CA GLN A 36 4.05 -10.19 -6.41
C GLN A 36 4.01 -8.88 -5.66
N PHE A 37 3.51 -8.90 -4.43
CA PHE A 37 3.89 -7.89 -3.44
C PHE A 37 5.39 -8.02 -3.25
N LYS A 38 6.18 -7.38 -4.12
CA LYS A 38 7.63 -7.25 -3.97
C LYS A 38 7.86 -6.43 -2.71
N THR A 39 7.94 -7.12 -1.58
CA THR A 39 8.64 -6.60 -0.41
C THR A 39 10.10 -6.53 -0.84
N VAL A 40 10.48 -5.38 -1.42
CA VAL A 40 11.89 -5.07 -1.66
C VAL A 40 12.58 -5.37 -0.32
N PRO A 41 13.58 -6.26 -0.25
CA PRO A 41 14.28 -6.55 0.98
C PRO A 41 15.23 -5.39 1.28
N GLY A 42 14.65 -4.20 1.47
CA GLY A 42 15.31 -3.04 2.02
C GLY A 42 15.52 -3.35 3.50
N ARG A 43 16.78 -3.50 3.90
CA ARG A 43 17.17 -3.70 5.28
C ARG A 43 16.52 -2.60 6.13
N ALA A 44 15.49 -2.96 6.90
CA ALA A 44 14.79 -2.02 7.76
C ALA A 44 15.81 -1.34 8.70
N MET A 45 15.92 -0.01 8.59
CA MET A 45 16.78 0.78 9.46
C MET A 45 16.11 0.87 10.84
N ARG A 46 16.81 0.44 11.88
CA ARG A 46 16.33 0.59 13.26
C ARG A 46 16.95 1.83 13.88
N VAL A 47 16.10 2.70 14.41
CA VAL A 47 16.50 3.92 15.13
C VAL A 47 16.02 3.80 16.56
N ALA A 48 16.89 4.10 17.52
CA ALA A 48 16.49 4.15 18.93
C ALA A 48 15.62 5.39 19.17
N ILE A 49 14.42 5.20 19.70
CA ILE A 49 13.47 6.25 20.05
C ILE A 49 13.33 6.29 21.56
N LEU A 50 13.32 7.49 22.15
CA LEU A 50 13.11 7.66 23.58
C LEU A 50 11.75 7.08 24.00
N PRO A 51 11.63 6.44 25.17
CA PRO A 51 10.40 5.75 25.57
C PRO A 51 9.16 6.64 25.55
N ASP A 52 9.27 7.89 26.01
CA ASP A 52 8.13 8.80 26.06
C ASP A 52 7.73 9.30 24.66
N LEU A 53 8.71 9.51 23.77
CA LEU A 53 8.44 9.84 22.38
C LEU A 53 7.77 8.66 21.64
N ALA A 54 8.19 7.42 21.93
CA ALA A 54 7.57 6.24 21.36
C ALA A 54 6.10 6.11 21.79
N LYS A 55 5.77 6.42 23.05
CA LYS A 55 4.37 6.44 23.53
C LYS A 55 3.53 7.48 22.78
N GLU A 56 4.04 8.68 22.59
CA GLU A 56 3.33 9.72 21.83
C GLU A 56 3.15 9.34 20.36
N LEU A 57 4.17 8.78 19.71
CA LEU A 57 4.05 8.28 18.33
C LEU A 57 2.99 7.19 18.20
N MET A 58 2.93 6.25 19.15
CA MET A 58 1.89 5.21 19.17
C MET A 58 0.48 5.80 19.37
N ARG A 59 0.34 6.80 20.24
CA ARG A 59 -0.93 7.49 20.46
C ARG A 59 -1.38 8.22 19.20
N LEU A 60 -0.50 9.04 18.60
CA LEU A 60 -0.78 9.80 17.39
C LEU A 60 -1.12 8.90 16.20
N ALA A 61 -0.42 7.78 16.04
CA ALA A 61 -0.69 6.81 14.99
C ALA A 61 -2.08 6.18 15.17
N ARG A 62 -2.45 5.83 16.40
CA ARG A 62 -3.78 5.29 16.73
C ARG A 62 -4.89 6.31 16.49
N ASP A 63 -4.71 7.55 16.94
CA ASP A 63 -5.69 8.62 16.77
C ASP A 63 -5.95 8.94 15.27
N GLN A 64 -4.98 8.65 14.41
CA GLN A 64 -5.05 8.82 12.95
C GLN A 64 -5.34 7.53 12.18
N GLU A 65 -5.57 6.40 12.87
CA GLU A 65 -5.81 5.08 12.28
C GLU A 65 -4.71 4.63 11.28
N ILE A 66 -3.48 5.06 11.48
CA ILE A 66 -2.31 4.69 10.66
C ILE A 66 -1.29 3.90 11.47
N SER A 67 -0.37 3.25 10.78
CA SER A 67 0.77 2.60 11.44
C SER A 67 1.79 3.64 11.94
N VAL A 68 2.52 3.29 13.00
CA VAL A 68 3.63 4.12 13.49
C VAL A 68 4.71 4.30 12.41
N GLU A 69 4.94 3.28 11.59
CA GLU A 69 5.85 3.35 10.44
C GLU A 69 5.40 4.41 9.42
N THR A 70 4.12 4.41 9.05
CA THR A 70 3.53 5.40 8.13
C THR A 70 3.70 6.81 8.69
N LEU A 71 3.36 7.03 9.96
CA LEU A 71 3.50 8.32 10.63
C LEU A 71 4.94 8.83 10.59
N VAL A 72 5.90 7.96 10.95
CA VAL A 72 7.33 8.31 10.95
C VAL A 72 7.83 8.62 9.56
N ASN A 73 7.49 7.81 8.56
CA ASN A 73 7.94 8.01 7.19
C ASN A 73 7.40 9.32 6.60
N VAL A 74 6.11 9.64 6.81
CA VAL A 74 5.52 10.91 6.37
C VAL A 74 6.24 12.10 7.01
N PHE A 75 6.41 12.07 8.33
CA PHE A 75 7.10 13.14 9.05
C PHE A 75 8.54 13.36 8.56
N LEU A 76 9.29 12.27 8.32
CA LEU A 76 10.65 12.36 7.79
C LEU A 76 10.67 12.92 6.36
N VAL A 77 9.74 12.50 5.50
CA VAL A 77 9.63 13.01 4.13
C VAL A 77 9.30 14.50 4.12
N GLU A 78 8.35 14.93 4.94
CA GLU A 78 8.02 16.36 5.09
C GLU A 78 9.24 17.15 5.55
N ARG A 79 9.98 16.64 6.53
CA ARG A 79 11.17 17.33 7.05
C ARG A 79 12.31 17.41 6.04
N ILE A 80 12.49 16.38 5.21
CA ILE A 80 13.50 16.37 4.14
C ILE A 80 13.09 17.30 2.99
N ARG A 81 11.80 17.38 2.67
CA ARG A 81 11.28 18.24 1.59
C ARG A 81 11.21 19.71 1.95
N GLN A 82 11.16 20.05 3.24
CA GLN A 82 11.30 21.42 3.69
C GLN A 82 12.73 21.91 3.37
N PRO A 83 12.91 22.96 2.53
CA PRO A 83 14.23 23.54 2.31
C PRO A 83 14.83 23.94 3.66
N SER A 84 16.06 23.49 3.87
CA SER A 84 16.77 23.64 5.14
C SER A 84 17.20 25.09 5.35
N ASP A 85 16.30 25.97 5.76
CA ASP A 85 16.67 27.30 6.26
C ASP A 85 17.48 27.23 7.57
N MET A 86 17.53 26.05 8.19
CA MET A 86 18.13 25.87 9.52
C MET A 86 19.61 25.46 9.52
N TYR A 87 20.19 25.04 8.37
CA TYR A 87 21.61 24.62 8.29
C TYR A 87 22.46 25.38 7.25
N SER A 88 21.89 26.36 6.53
CA SER A 88 22.65 27.21 5.61
C SER A 88 23.35 28.41 6.27
N SER A 89 23.29 28.57 7.60
CA SER A 89 24.06 29.58 8.34
C SER A 89 25.18 28.91 9.14
N LYS A 90 26.22 28.49 8.43
CA LYS A 90 27.61 28.35 8.89
C LYS A 90 28.45 27.72 7.76
N ALA A 91 28.85 28.55 6.81
CA ALA A 91 30.04 28.35 6.00
C ALA A 91 30.68 29.73 5.79
#